data_AF-A0A4Y8ZMP7-F1
#
_entry.id   AF-A0A4Y8ZMP7-F1
#
_cell.length_a   1.000
_cell.length_b   1.000
_cell.length_c   1.000
_cell.angle_alpha   90.00
_cell.angle_beta   90.00
_cell.angle_gamma   90.00
#
_symmetry.space_group_name_H-M   'P 1'
#
loop_
_entity.id
_entity.type
_entity.pdbx_description
1 polymer ?
#
loop_
_entity_poly.entity_id
_entity_poly.type
_entity_poly.pdbx_seq_one_letter_code
_entity_poly.pdbx_strand_id
1 'polypeptide(L)'
;MIRKMLMIGLLGSIVTVSGCRQSEDTGNKSEAKADTTKPQSLAAGSGQCDTPTTPFCDSTVALPAGWTGNVFKLAQDYPQQAPQDAQPWLAFDPLTQPQQYIASVLAYFYEGNIRPNVEDSFNPALNSRRRWYNAPWQDYGFNGREPVHGLTRERVSNPGELAPQQSQMWNNYAVGFYNAPGGTAIGRVWANHGAPDPAQGILPEGSVAAKLLFTTAGPDQVPYLAGAPTWNAFVYKDVNAAKPPNTRAILPVRLLQIDIAVKDKRAPLGWVFGTFVYGGGPGGKPGQGWTNVAPVGVMWGNDPGYSGTGPLKETWLNPAVRMPHVGYQGRLNGPVDNPASSCMSCHMTAQAPVAPMFPAKFTNLPAGGVFQPPATSLDYSLQLAIGVENFKQAKALATAPQNSPLKARLQAQATDPLPPRDGATSH
;
A
#
# COMPACT_ATOMS: atom_id res chain seq x y z
N MET A 1 70.62 -9.07 -5.60
CA MET A 1 70.38 -10.34 -6.33
C MET A 1 69.31 -10.05 -7.38
N ILE A 2 69.65 -9.61 -8.61
CA ILE A 2 70.02 -10.44 -9.80
C ILE A 2 68.92 -11.50 -10.06
N ARG A 3 68.20 -11.62 -11.19
CA ARG A 3 68.20 -11.00 -12.54
C ARG A 3 66.86 -11.32 -13.23
N LYS A 4 66.50 -10.51 -14.23
CA LYS A 4 65.53 -10.76 -15.32
C LYS A 4 65.97 -11.86 -16.30
N MET A 5 65.02 -12.52 -16.98
CA MET A 5 64.95 -12.89 -18.44
C MET A 5 63.84 -13.98 -18.60
N LEU A 6 62.77 -13.89 -19.41
CA LEU A 6 62.50 -13.55 -20.82
C LEU A 6 62.71 -14.72 -21.82
N MET A 7 61.66 -14.92 -22.66
CA MET A 7 61.60 -15.62 -23.98
C MET A 7 61.50 -17.16 -24.00
N ILE A 8 60.89 -17.87 -24.97
CA ILE A 8 60.01 -17.65 -26.16
C ILE A 8 59.58 -19.05 -26.66
N GLY A 9 58.37 -19.16 -27.26
CA GLY A 9 58.06 -20.04 -28.42
C GLY A 9 57.88 -21.55 -28.15
N LEU A 10 57.23 -22.34 -29.00
CA LEU A 10 56.49 -22.13 -30.24
C LEU A 10 55.75 -23.46 -30.57
N LEU A 11 54.55 -23.39 -31.15
CA LEU A 11 53.94 -24.28 -32.16
C LEU A 11 54.08 -25.83 -32.09
N GLY A 12 52.93 -26.51 -32.22
CA GLY A 12 52.85 -27.91 -32.66
C GLY A 12 51.40 -28.37 -32.92
N SER A 13 50.95 -28.30 -34.17
CA SER A 13 49.67 -28.81 -34.67
C SER A 13 49.88 -30.13 -35.42
N ILE A 14 49.06 -31.16 -35.17
CA ILE A 14 48.73 -32.33 -36.06
C ILE A 14 47.31 -32.78 -35.60
N VAL A 15 46.19 -32.73 -36.32
CA VAL A 15 45.74 -33.13 -37.68
C VAL A 15 45.44 -34.64 -37.84
N THR A 16 44.14 -34.95 -37.66
CA THR A 16 43.21 -35.88 -38.37
C THR A 16 43.45 -37.38 -38.46
N VAL A 17 42.38 -38.17 -38.25
CA VAL A 17 41.69 -39.10 -39.21
C VAL A 17 40.39 -39.57 -38.49
N SER A 18 39.19 -39.13 -38.88
CA SER A 18 38.27 -39.65 -39.92
C SER A 18 37.72 -41.07 -39.68
N GLY A 19 36.41 -41.15 -39.42
CA GLY A 19 35.61 -42.38 -39.43
C GLY A 19 34.12 -42.02 -39.57
N CYS A 20 33.51 -42.42 -40.70
CA CYS A 20 32.15 -42.11 -41.13
C CYS A 20 31.11 -43.16 -40.69
N ARG A 21 29.89 -42.67 -40.38
CA ARG A 21 28.53 -43.28 -40.49
C ARG A 21 28.26 -44.57 -39.68
N GLN A 22 27.06 -44.85 -39.14
CA GLN A 22 25.69 -44.34 -39.37
C GLN A 22 24.78 -44.68 -38.16
N SER A 23 23.78 -43.83 -37.93
CA SER A 23 22.47 -44.02 -37.25
C SER A 23 22.26 -45.16 -36.24
N GLU A 24 21.79 -44.81 -35.04
CA GLU A 24 20.37 -44.90 -34.68
C GLU A 24 20.07 -44.16 -33.37
N ASP A 25 18.87 -43.57 -33.34
CA ASP A 25 18.29 -42.70 -32.35
C ASP A 25 17.73 -43.51 -31.17
N THR A 26 17.89 -43.02 -29.94
CA THR A 26 16.81 -42.93 -28.92
C THR A 26 17.35 -42.40 -27.59
N GLY A 27 16.97 -41.16 -27.30
CA GLY A 27 16.42 -40.79 -25.98
C GLY A 27 17.39 -40.59 -24.82
N ASN A 28 18.07 -39.43 -24.76
CA ASN A 28 18.59 -38.89 -23.51
C ASN A 28 17.72 -37.70 -23.05
N LYS A 29 17.09 -37.83 -21.88
CA LYS A 29 16.35 -36.75 -21.22
C LYS A 29 17.36 -35.75 -20.66
N SER A 30 17.51 -34.60 -21.30
CA SER A 30 18.17 -33.44 -20.68
C SER A 30 17.20 -32.74 -19.73
N GLU A 31 17.64 -32.58 -18.48
CA GLU A 31 17.00 -31.70 -17.51
C GLU A 31 17.03 -30.27 -18.06
N ALA A 32 15.84 -29.72 -18.29
CA ALA A 32 15.67 -28.33 -18.71
C ALA A 32 16.07 -27.40 -17.55
N LYS A 33 17.15 -26.64 -17.74
CA LYS A 33 17.39 -25.41 -16.98
C LYS A 33 16.16 -24.51 -17.10
N ALA A 34 15.55 -24.16 -15.97
CA ALA A 34 14.47 -23.20 -15.91
C ALA A 34 14.97 -21.84 -16.44
N ASP A 35 14.40 -21.40 -17.55
CA ASP A 35 14.59 -20.07 -18.10
C ASP A 35 13.84 -19.05 -17.23
N THR A 36 14.59 -18.32 -16.41
CA THR A 36 14.07 -17.32 -15.45
C THR A 36 13.73 -15.97 -16.09
N THR A 37 13.65 -15.88 -17.42
CA THR A 37 13.39 -14.61 -18.13
C THR A 37 11.92 -14.40 -18.52
N LYS A 38 11.03 -15.34 -18.23
CA LYS A 38 9.59 -15.15 -18.44
C LYS A 38 8.96 -14.42 -17.25
N PRO A 39 8.25 -13.28 -17.45
CA PRO A 39 7.49 -12.67 -16.37
C PRO A 39 6.54 -13.71 -15.78
N GLN A 40 6.57 -13.88 -14.45
CA GLN A 40 5.54 -14.65 -13.76
C GLN A 40 4.20 -14.04 -14.17
N SER A 41 3.39 -14.78 -14.93
CA SER A 41 2.08 -14.30 -15.34
C SER A 41 1.30 -14.04 -14.07
N LEU A 42 0.72 -12.84 -13.94
CA LEU A 42 -0.42 -12.62 -13.06
C LEU A 42 -1.45 -13.68 -13.46
N ALA A 43 -1.54 -14.75 -12.67
CA ALA A 43 -2.50 -15.80 -12.95
C ALA A 43 -3.86 -15.14 -12.79
N ALA A 44 -4.61 -15.02 -13.89
CA ALA A 44 -6.04 -14.85 -13.78
C ALA A 44 -6.52 -16.01 -12.92
N GLY A 45 -6.97 -15.72 -11.70
CA GLY A 45 -7.38 -16.73 -10.74
C GLY A 45 -8.30 -17.72 -11.42
N SER A 46 -7.95 -19.01 -11.35
CA SER A 46 -8.88 -20.11 -11.62
C SER A 46 -10.19 -19.79 -10.91
N GLY A 47 -11.33 -19.78 -11.61
CA GLY A 47 -12.62 -19.20 -11.18
C GLY A 47 -13.19 -19.65 -9.82
N GLN A 48 -12.53 -19.28 -8.73
CA GLN A 48 -12.84 -19.61 -7.33
C GLN A 48 -13.08 -18.36 -6.47
N CYS A 49 -12.73 -17.17 -6.98
CA CYS A 49 -12.97 -15.88 -6.34
C CYS A 49 -13.31 -14.81 -7.39
N ASP A 50 -13.75 -13.62 -6.95
CA ASP A 50 -14.09 -12.46 -7.78
C ASP A 50 -15.22 -12.68 -8.82
N THR A 51 -16.10 -13.66 -8.59
CA THR A 51 -17.37 -13.82 -9.32
C THR A 51 -18.52 -13.14 -8.55
N PRO A 52 -19.69 -12.93 -9.19
CA PRO A 52 -20.86 -12.37 -8.50
C PRO A 52 -21.33 -13.17 -7.27
N THR A 53 -20.95 -14.45 -7.15
CA THR A 53 -21.43 -15.37 -6.10
C THR A 53 -20.30 -16.01 -5.28
N THR A 54 -19.05 -15.59 -5.48
CA THR A 54 -17.90 -16.09 -4.71
C THR A 54 -17.28 -14.96 -3.88
N PRO A 55 -16.54 -15.29 -2.81
CA PRO A 55 -15.73 -14.29 -2.12
C PRO A 55 -14.75 -13.57 -3.07
N PHE A 56 -14.31 -12.38 -2.66
CA PHE A 56 -13.20 -11.68 -3.29
C PHE A 56 -11.89 -12.43 -3.07
N CYS A 57 -10.96 -12.31 -4.02
CA CYS A 57 -9.65 -12.93 -3.90
C CYS A 57 -8.83 -12.31 -2.74
N ASP A 58 -8.07 -13.15 -2.03
CA ASP A 58 -7.13 -12.69 -1.00
C ASP A 58 -5.95 -11.94 -1.65
N SER A 59 -5.42 -12.53 -2.74
CA SER A 59 -4.35 -12.00 -3.57
C SER A 59 -4.38 -12.68 -4.95
N THR A 60 -4.05 -11.95 -6.02
CA THR A 60 -3.76 -12.53 -7.35
C THR A 60 -2.32 -13.05 -7.49
N VAL A 61 -1.47 -12.77 -6.51
CA VAL A 61 -0.08 -13.21 -6.47
C VAL A 61 -0.01 -14.57 -5.77
N ALA A 62 0.51 -15.58 -6.45
CA ALA A 62 0.71 -16.90 -5.86
C ALA A 62 1.70 -16.85 -4.70
N LEU A 63 1.48 -17.69 -3.69
CA LEU A 63 2.44 -17.89 -2.60
C LEU A 63 3.80 -18.35 -3.15
N PRO A 64 4.92 -17.95 -2.53
CA PRO A 64 6.23 -18.46 -2.89
C PRO A 64 6.29 -19.98 -2.68
N ALA A 65 7.01 -20.67 -3.56
CA ALA A 65 7.15 -22.12 -3.49
C ALA A 65 7.72 -22.56 -2.12
N GLY A 66 7.05 -23.52 -1.47
CA GLY A 66 7.46 -24.04 -0.17
C GLY A 66 7.15 -23.14 1.02
N TRP A 67 6.40 -22.04 0.85
CA TRP A 67 6.01 -21.17 1.95
C TRP A 67 5.10 -21.87 2.96
N THR A 68 5.46 -21.78 4.24
CA THR A 68 4.73 -22.37 5.37
C THR A 68 4.39 -21.36 6.47
N GLY A 69 4.73 -20.09 6.26
CA GLY A 69 4.44 -19.01 7.20
C GLY A 69 3.02 -18.46 7.06
N ASN A 70 2.82 -17.23 7.52
CA ASN A 70 1.51 -16.56 7.48
C ASN A 70 0.94 -16.51 6.06
N VAL A 71 -0.38 -16.64 5.92
CA VAL A 71 -1.08 -16.49 4.65
C VAL A 71 -2.19 -15.48 4.85
N PHE A 72 -2.17 -14.43 4.05
CA PHE A 72 -3.18 -13.38 4.13
C PHE A 72 -4.57 -13.92 3.81
N LYS A 73 -5.54 -13.48 4.59
CA LYS A 73 -6.97 -13.70 4.35
C LYS A 73 -7.67 -12.36 4.37
N LEU A 74 -8.36 -12.04 3.28
CA LEU A 74 -9.12 -10.82 3.18
C LEU A 74 -10.28 -10.85 4.17
N ALA A 75 -10.30 -9.92 5.12
CA ALA A 75 -11.39 -9.78 6.06
C ALA A 75 -12.60 -9.11 5.39
N GLN A 76 -13.41 -9.95 4.74
CA GLN A 76 -14.49 -9.53 3.84
C GLN A 76 -15.91 -9.90 4.31
N ASP A 77 -16.05 -10.39 5.54
CA ASP A 77 -17.34 -10.69 6.16
C ASP A 77 -18.04 -9.41 6.66
N TYR A 78 -18.30 -8.48 5.74
CA TYR A 78 -18.79 -7.14 6.07
C TYR A 78 -20.14 -7.19 6.80
N PRO A 79 -20.30 -6.46 7.91
CA PRO A 79 -21.55 -6.48 8.66
C PRO A 79 -22.63 -5.67 7.94
N GLN A 80 -23.88 -6.11 7.99
CA GLN A 80 -25.01 -5.31 7.49
C GLN A 80 -25.27 -4.08 8.36
N GLN A 81 -25.03 -4.20 9.68
CA GLN A 81 -25.18 -3.15 10.67
C GLN A 81 -23.96 -3.16 11.59
N ALA A 82 -23.45 -1.98 11.92
CA ALA A 82 -22.31 -1.87 12.83
C ALA A 82 -22.76 -2.12 14.28
N PRO A 83 -21.99 -2.86 15.08
CA PRO A 83 -22.19 -2.90 16.52
C PRO A 83 -21.97 -1.50 17.11
N GLN A 84 -22.63 -1.22 18.23
CA GLN A 84 -22.41 0.01 19.01
C GLN A 84 -21.16 -0.11 19.88
N ASP A 85 -20.01 -0.25 19.22
CA ASP A 85 -18.73 -0.33 19.89
C ASP A 85 -18.39 1.00 20.59
N ALA A 86 -17.72 0.92 21.74
CA ALA A 86 -17.18 2.11 22.40
C ALA A 86 -16.24 2.88 21.48
N GLN A 87 -16.44 4.20 21.39
CA GLN A 87 -15.65 5.14 20.60
C GLN A 87 -14.87 6.06 21.54
N PRO A 88 -13.72 5.61 22.09
CA PRO A 88 -13.04 6.31 23.20
C PRO A 88 -12.55 7.71 22.81
N TRP A 89 -12.31 7.97 21.52
CA TRP A 89 -11.90 9.29 21.02
C TRP A 89 -12.97 10.37 21.16
N LEU A 90 -14.25 10.00 21.41
CA LEU A 90 -15.31 10.98 21.68
C LEU A 90 -15.08 11.77 22.97
N ALA A 91 -14.20 11.30 23.86
CA ALA A 91 -13.79 12.03 25.06
C ALA A 91 -12.92 13.27 24.78
N PHE A 92 -12.39 13.42 23.56
CA PHE A 92 -11.52 14.50 23.16
C PHE A 92 -12.12 15.25 21.98
N ASP A 93 -11.99 16.57 21.97
CA ASP A 93 -12.34 17.38 20.81
C ASP A 93 -11.22 17.34 19.76
N PRO A 94 -11.48 16.97 18.50
CA PRO A 94 -10.40 16.79 17.52
C PRO A 94 -9.72 18.10 17.10
N LEU A 95 -10.37 19.25 17.28
CA LEU A 95 -9.85 20.56 16.85
C LEU A 95 -8.99 21.22 17.93
N THR A 96 -9.36 21.01 19.21
CA THR A 96 -8.72 21.65 20.37
C THR A 96 -7.86 20.68 21.20
N GLN A 97 -8.10 19.37 21.08
CA GLN A 97 -7.32 18.29 21.72
C GLN A 97 -6.84 17.24 20.71
N PRO A 98 -6.26 17.63 19.55
CA PRO A 98 -5.93 16.71 18.46
C PRO A 98 -5.00 15.57 18.89
N GLN A 99 -4.01 15.85 19.75
CA GLN A 99 -3.05 14.85 20.19
C GLN A 99 -3.72 13.74 21.02
N GLN A 100 -4.55 14.11 22.00
CA GLN A 100 -5.28 13.15 22.83
C GLN A 100 -6.31 12.38 22.00
N TYR A 101 -7.00 13.08 21.11
CA TYR A 101 -7.95 12.49 20.17
C TYR A 101 -7.28 11.37 19.36
N ILE A 102 -6.22 11.68 18.62
CA ILE A 102 -5.60 10.71 17.71
C ILE A 102 -4.91 9.58 18.46
N ALA A 103 -4.31 9.86 19.63
CA ALA A 103 -3.75 8.82 20.49
C ALA A 103 -4.82 7.84 20.98
N SER A 104 -6.03 8.33 21.29
CA SER A 104 -7.16 7.46 21.66
C SER A 104 -7.63 6.58 20.50
N VAL A 105 -7.59 7.08 19.27
CA VAL A 105 -7.94 6.26 18.08
C VAL A 105 -6.85 5.23 17.80
N LEU A 106 -5.57 5.57 17.98
CA LEU A 106 -4.47 4.62 17.85
C LEU A 106 -4.58 3.48 18.88
N ALA A 107 -4.90 3.81 20.14
CA ALA A 107 -5.15 2.81 21.17
C ALA A 107 -6.31 1.87 20.78
N TYR A 108 -7.41 2.45 20.29
CA TYR A 108 -8.54 1.68 19.73
C TYR A 108 -8.10 0.76 18.58
N PHE A 109 -7.23 1.23 17.68
CA PHE A 109 -6.70 0.42 16.59
C PHE A 109 -5.81 -0.74 17.07
N TYR A 110 -5.09 -0.57 18.17
CA TYR A 110 -4.24 -1.62 18.73
C TYR A 110 -5.00 -2.71 19.50
N GLU A 111 -6.20 -2.43 20.00
CA GLU A 111 -6.98 -3.38 20.80
C GLU A 111 -7.23 -4.71 20.04
N GLY A 112 -6.57 -5.77 20.52
CA GLY A 112 -6.63 -7.12 19.95
C GLY A 112 -5.79 -7.35 18.69
N ASN A 113 -5.19 -6.31 18.11
CA ASN A 113 -4.36 -6.41 16.91
C ASN A 113 -2.90 -6.74 17.24
N ILE A 114 -2.33 -6.20 18.32
CA ILE A 114 -0.94 -6.51 18.71
C ILE A 114 -0.89 -7.88 19.39
N ARG A 115 0.06 -8.73 18.98
CA ARG A 115 0.27 -10.08 19.50
C ARG A 115 1.73 -10.30 19.93
N PRO A 116 2.02 -11.33 20.75
CA PRO A 116 3.39 -11.67 21.13
C PRO A 116 4.29 -11.99 19.93
N ASN A 117 3.76 -12.71 18.93
CA ASN A 117 4.42 -12.89 17.65
C ASN A 117 4.11 -11.70 16.74
N VAL A 118 5.15 -11.04 16.26
CA VAL A 118 5.00 -9.87 15.38
C VAL A 118 4.33 -10.23 14.06
N GLU A 119 4.61 -11.41 13.51
CA GLU A 119 4.04 -11.89 12.22
C GLU A 119 2.53 -12.13 12.31
N ASP A 120 2.00 -12.43 13.50
CA ASP A 120 0.57 -12.66 13.73
C ASP A 120 -0.18 -11.37 14.07
N SER A 121 0.53 -10.27 14.33
CA SER A 121 -0.08 -8.99 14.67
C SER A 121 -0.86 -8.44 13.47
N PHE A 122 -1.98 -7.77 13.73
CA PHE A 122 -2.88 -7.20 12.72
C PHE A 122 -3.46 -8.20 11.71
N ASN A 123 -3.46 -9.50 12.03
CA ASN A 123 -4.28 -10.47 11.32
C ASN A 123 -5.75 -10.35 11.81
N PRO A 124 -6.70 -9.86 10.99
CA PRO A 124 -8.06 -9.61 11.45
C PRO A 124 -8.78 -10.87 11.95
N ALA A 125 -8.46 -12.04 11.40
CA ALA A 125 -9.06 -13.32 11.81
C ALA A 125 -8.69 -13.71 13.24
N LEU A 126 -7.60 -13.15 13.77
CA LEU A 126 -7.13 -13.43 15.11
C LEU A 126 -7.59 -12.38 16.14
N ASN A 127 -8.18 -11.25 15.72
CA ASN A 127 -8.64 -10.21 16.63
C ASN A 127 -10.00 -10.56 17.24
N SER A 128 -10.01 -10.86 18.54
CA SER A 128 -11.23 -11.20 19.29
C SER A 128 -11.83 -10.03 20.08
N ARG A 129 -11.25 -8.83 19.98
CA ARG A 129 -11.70 -7.61 20.68
C ARG A 129 -12.53 -6.73 19.76
N ARG A 130 -12.03 -6.49 18.54
CA ARG A 130 -12.67 -5.64 17.53
C ARG A 130 -12.49 -6.27 16.17
N ARG A 131 -13.58 -6.35 15.41
CA ARG A 131 -13.50 -6.81 14.02
C ARG A 131 -12.99 -5.68 13.12
N TRP A 132 -12.04 -6.04 12.27
CA TRP A 132 -11.49 -5.18 11.23
C TRP A 132 -11.72 -5.82 9.86
N TYR A 133 -11.91 -4.98 8.86
CA TYR A 133 -12.27 -5.36 7.50
C TYR A 133 -11.29 -4.75 6.51
N ASN A 134 -11.13 -5.36 5.35
CA ASN A 134 -10.25 -4.85 4.29
C ASN A 134 -11.09 -4.47 3.07
N ALA A 135 -10.72 -3.43 2.32
CA ALA A 135 -11.37 -3.16 1.03
C ALA A 135 -11.02 -4.25 0.00
N PRO A 136 -11.96 -4.75 -0.82
CA PRO A 136 -11.65 -5.75 -1.84
C PRO A 136 -10.95 -5.13 -3.06
N TRP A 137 -10.53 -5.97 -4.02
CA TRP A 137 -9.95 -5.55 -5.30
C TRP A 137 -8.64 -4.74 -5.20
N GLN A 138 -7.97 -4.75 -4.05
CA GLN A 138 -6.64 -4.12 -3.91
C GLN A 138 -5.50 -5.03 -4.39
N ASP A 139 -5.80 -6.26 -4.74
CA ASP A 139 -4.91 -7.31 -5.24
C ASP A 139 -4.69 -7.25 -6.76
N TYR A 140 -5.43 -6.41 -7.46
CA TYR A 140 -5.34 -6.25 -8.91
C TYR A 140 -4.06 -5.51 -9.34
N GLY A 141 -3.40 -6.03 -10.38
CA GLY A 141 -2.27 -5.41 -11.06
C GLY A 141 -0.93 -5.49 -10.31
N PHE A 142 0.09 -4.83 -10.85
CA PHE A 142 1.48 -4.87 -10.35
C PHE A 142 1.63 -4.37 -8.90
N ASN A 143 0.83 -3.40 -8.48
CA ASN A 143 0.89 -2.88 -7.11
C ASN A 143 -0.03 -3.65 -6.13
N GLY A 144 -0.60 -4.76 -6.60
CA GLY A 144 -1.54 -5.59 -5.86
C GLY A 144 -0.95 -6.27 -4.63
N ARG A 145 -1.85 -6.60 -3.70
CA ARG A 145 -1.60 -7.36 -2.46
C ARG A 145 -0.65 -8.53 -2.66
N GLU A 146 0.40 -8.58 -1.86
CA GLU A 146 1.19 -9.80 -1.69
C GLU A 146 0.48 -10.81 -0.76
N PRO A 147 0.73 -12.12 -0.91
CA PRO A 147 -0.09 -13.17 -0.29
C PRO A 147 0.25 -13.50 1.17
N VAL A 148 1.29 -12.91 1.76
CA VAL A 148 1.72 -13.23 3.14
C VAL A 148 0.99 -12.36 4.17
N HIS A 149 0.95 -11.05 3.98
CA HIS A 149 0.31 -10.07 4.88
C HIS A 149 -0.71 -9.16 4.17
N GLY A 150 -0.94 -9.32 2.86
CA GLY A 150 -1.93 -8.56 2.11
C GLY A 150 -1.48 -7.14 1.79
N LEU A 151 -0.17 -6.90 1.71
CA LEU A 151 0.38 -5.56 1.49
C LEU A 151 0.29 -5.14 0.01
N THR A 152 -0.23 -3.95 -0.26
CA THR A 152 -0.13 -3.27 -1.55
C THR A 152 1.17 -2.50 -1.67
N ARG A 153 1.72 -2.39 -2.88
CA ARG A 153 2.90 -1.54 -3.12
C ARG A 153 2.48 -0.07 -3.18
N GLU A 154 3.14 0.73 -2.36
CA GLU A 154 2.95 2.18 -2.25
C GLU A 154 4.17 2.92 -2.80
N ARG A 155 4.10 4.26 -2.80
CA ARG A 155 5.12 5.16 -3.34
C ARG A 155 6.54 4.77 -2.89
N VAL A 156 7.51 4.91 -3.78
CA VAL A 156 8.95 4.79 -3.45
C VAL A 156 9.42 6.08 -2.77
N SER A 157 10.09 5.96 -1.64
CA SER A 157 10.75 7.10 -1.01
C SER A 157 12.04 7.44 -1.74
N ASN A 158 12.22 8.70 -2.12
CA ASN A 158 13.44 9.20 -2.74
C ASN A 158 14.57 9.37 -1.73
N PRO A 159 15.85 9.41 -2.15
CA PRO A 159 16.96 9.75 -1.27
C PRO A 159 16.69 11.02 -0.45
N GLY A 160 17.03 10.99 0.84
CA GLY A 160 16.80 12.09 1.78
C GLY A 160 15.35 12.30 2.24
N GLU A 161 14.38 11.57 1.68
CA GLU A 161 12.96 11.81 1.96
C GLU A 161 12.51 11.32 3.33
N LEU A 162 13.02 10.15 3.76
CA LEU A 162 12.69 9.58 5.07
C LEU A 162 13.65 10.04 6.15
N ALA A 163 14.94 10.11 5.83
CA ALA A 163 16.02 10.52 6.71
C ALA A 163 17.18 11.10 5.91
N PRO A 164 17.99 12.02 6.48
CA PRO A 164 19.18 12.56 5.81
C PRO A 164 20.20 11.50 5.38
N GLN A 165 20.26 10.36 6.07
CA GLN A 165 21.17 9.24 5.79
C GLN A 165 20.70 8.37 4.62
N GLN A 166 19.45 8.49 4.21
CA GLN A 166 18.88 7.68 3.15
C GLN A 166 19.51 8.07 1.81
N SER A 167 20.39 7.21 1.29
CA SER A 167 21.15 7.45 0.06
C SER A 167 20.52 6.85 -1.20
N GLN A 168 19.56 5.94 -1.03
CA GLN A 168 18.90 5.20 -2.11
C GLN A 168 17.39 5.39 -2.06
N MET A 169 16.75 5.09 -3.20
CA MET A 169 15.31 4.90 -3.24
C MET A 169 14.91 3.66 -2.45
N TRP A 170 13.73 3.65 -1.83
CA TRP A 170 13.22 2.47 -1.13
C TRP A 170 11.73 2.26 -1.36
N ASN A 171 11.34 1.01 -1.64
CA ASN A 171 9.95 0.62 -1.80
C ASN A 171 9.20 0.64 -0.46
N ASN A 172 7.96 1.12 -0.51
CA ASN A 172 7.04 1.10 0.61
C ASN A 172 5.81 0.24 0.29
N TYR A 173 5.19 -0.29 1.33
CA TYR A 173 4.11 -1.25 1.25
C TYR A 173 3.09 -0.98 2.34
N ALA A 174 1.82 -1.28 2.10
CA ALA A 174 0.80 -0.98 3.10
C ALA A 174 -0.39 -1.92 3.10
N VAL A 175 -1.07 -1.98 4.24
CA VAL A 175 -2.34 -2.67 4.40
C VAL A 175 -3.31 -1.78 5.17
N GLY A 176 -4.55 -1.70 4.68
CA GLY A 176 -5.60 -0.86 5.25
C GLY A 176 -6.69 -1.69 5.93
N PHE A 177 -7.25 -1.12 7.00
CA PHE A 177 -8.24 -1.71 7.88
C PHE A 177 -9.38 -0.73 8.09
N TYR A 178 -10.61 -1.23 8.08
CA TYR A 178 -11.82 -0.49 8.39
C TYR A 178 -12.49 -1.14 9.61
N ASN A 179 -12.90 -0.34 10.59
CA ASN A 179 -13.71 -0.85 11.68
C ASN A 179 -15.12 -1.23 11.18
N ALA A 180 -15.97 -1.75 12.07
CA ALA A 180 -17.28 -2.25 11.66
C ALA A 180 -18.20 -1.22 10.97
N PRO A 181 -18.34 0.04 11.42
CA PRO A 181 -19.04 1.09 10.65
C PRO A 181 -18.51 1.24 9.22
N GLY A 182 -17.20 1.34 9.02
CA GLY A 182 -16.59 1.40 7.69
C GLY A 182 -16.84 0.13 6.87
N GLY A 183 -16.76 -1.04 7.51
CA GLY A 183 -17.09 -2.34 6.93
C GLY A 183 -18.51 -2.39 6.38
N THR A 184 -19.50 -1.80 7.06
CA THR A 184 -20.88 -1.75 6.52
C THR A 184 -20.97 -1.03 5.18
N ALA A 185 -20.21 0.07 5.00
CA ALA A 185 -20.22 0.83 3.74
C ALA A 185 -19.59 0.03 2.61
N ILE A 186 -18.47 -0.64 2.90
CA ILE A 186 -17.83 -1.55 1.94
C ILE A 186 -18.81 -2.66 1.54
N GLY A 187 -19.47 -3.29 2.52
CA GLY A 187 -20.47 -4.33 2.26
C GLY A 187 -21.66 -3.85 1.43
N ARG A 188 -22.12 -2.59 1.60
CA ARG A 188 -23.19 -2.02 0.77
C ARG A 188 -22.73 -1.75 -0.67
N VAL A 189 -21.54 -1.15 -0.85
CA VAL A 189 -20.99 -0.92 -2.20
C VAL A 189 -20.84 -2.23 -2.95
N TRP A 190 -20.41 -3.27 -2.25
CA TRP A 190 -20.16 -4.59 -2.81
C TRP A 190 -21.30 -5.58 -2.56
N ALA A 191 -22.53 -5.13 -2.28
CA ALA A 191 -23.66 -6.04 -2.03
C ALA A 191 -23.92 -6.98 -3.21
N ASN A 192 -23.62 -6.52 -4.43
CA ASN A 192 -23.47 -7.36 -5.61
C ASN A 192 -22.01 -7.35 -6.08
N HIS A 193 -21.31 -8.47 -5.88
CA HIS A 193 -19.89 -8.59 -6.22
C HIS A 193 -19.60 -8.37 -7.71
N GLY A 194 -20.59 -8.60 -8.60
CA GLY A 194 -20.48 -8.43 -10.05
C GLY A 194 -20.92 -7.06 -10.58
N ALA A 195 -21.42 -6.19 -9.69
CA ALA A 195 -21.90 -4.86 -10.02
C ALA A 195 -21.84 -3.96 -8.78
N PRO A 196 -20.65 -3.48 -8.37
CA PRO A 196 -20.53 -2.58 -7.23
C PRO A 196 -21.31 -1.28 -7.47
N ASP A 197 -21.92 -0.76 -6.41
CA ASP A 197 -22.65 0.51 -6.40
C ASP A 197 -21.89 1.58 -5.59
N PRO A 198 -21.12 2.46 -6.24
CA PRO A 198 -20.39 3.53 -5.56
C PRO A 198 -21.29 4.50 -4.78
N ALA A 199 -22.59 4.62 -5.12
CA ALA A 199 -23.50 5.53 -4.41
C ALA A 199 -23.71 5.12 -2.94
N GLN A 200 -23.39 3.87 -2.59
CA GLN A 200 -23.43 3.38 -1.21
C GLN A 200 -22.15 3.65 -0.40
N GLY A 201 -21.15 4.30 -1.01
CA GLY A 201 -19.82 4.46 -0.42
C GLY A 201 -19.65 5.62 0.55
N ILE A 202 -20.75 6.22 1.02
CA ILE A 202 -20.70 7.16 2.15
C ILE A 202 -20.55 6.35 3.44
N LEU A 203 -19.48 6.63 4.18
CA LEU A 203 -19.16 5.89 5.40
C LEU A 203 -19.97 6.44 6.58
N PRO A 204 -20.55 5.56 7.43
CA PRO A 204 -21.27 5.99 8.64
C PRO A 204 -20.38 6.73 9.65
N GLU A 205 -21.00 7.55 10.48
CA GLU A 205 -20.35 8.19 11.64
C GLU A 205 -19.65 7.14 12.54
N GLY A 206 -18.47 7.50 13.05
CA GLY A 206 -17.64 6.61 13.86
C GLY A 206 -16.86 5.56 13.03
N SER A 207 -16.90 5.65 11.70
CA SER A 207 -15.99 4.88 10.85
C SER A 207 -14.55 5.27 11.12
N VAL A 208 -13.70 4.27 11.31
CA VAL A 208 -12.26 4.41 11.43
C VAL A 208 -11.63 3.62 10.30
N ALA A 209 -10.85 4.30 9.47
CA ALA A 209 -9.91 3.68 8.55
C ALA A 209 -8.50 3.83 9.15
N ALA A 210 -7.75 2.74 9.22
CA ALA A 210 -6.37 2.75 9.66
C ALA A 210 -5.49 2.03 8.63
N LYS A 211 -4.29 2.54 8.37
CA LYS A 211 -3.34 1.97 7.41
C LYS A 211 -2.00 1.80 8.09
N LEU A 212 -1.43 0.60 7.99
CA LEU A 212 -0.03 0.36 8.35
C LEU A 212 0.82 0.52 7.09
N LEU A 213 1.90 1.28 7.19
CA LEU A 213 2.84 1.50 6.10
C LEU A 213 4.23 1.05 6.54
N PHE A 214 4.82 0.22 5.69
CA PHE A 214 6.10 -0.40 5.88
C PHE A 214 7.07 0.02 4.80
N THR A 215 8.37 -0.04 5.11
CA THR A 215 9.44 0.17 4.13
C THR A 215 10.38 -1.02 4.08
N THR A 216 10.97 -1.26 2.91
CA THR A 216 12.11 -2.20 2.78
C THR A 216 13.42 -1.59 3.27
N ALA A 217 13.47 -0.28 3.57
CA ALA A 217 14.67 0.39 4.07
C ALA A 217 15.13 -0.20 5.42
N GLY A 218 16.46 -0.29 5.58
CA GLY A 218 17.10 -0.68 6.84
C GLY A 218 17.38 0.51 7.77
N PRO A 219 17.65 0.26 9.06
CA PRO A 219 18.05 1.31 10.00
C PRO A 219 19.37 2.01 9.67
N ASP A 220 20.21 1.42 8.80
CA ASP A 220 21.41 2.06 8.26
C ASP A 220 21.07 3.25 7.35
N GLN A 221 19.93 3.20 6.64
CA GLN A 221 19.42 4.29 5.81
C GLN A 221 18.44 5.18 6.57
N VAL A 222 17.64 4.59 7.48
CA VAL A 222 16.58 5.29 8.22
C VAL A 222 16.72 4.97 9.72
N PRO A 223 17.62 5.65 10.45
CA PRO A 223 18.02 5.25 11.81
C PRO A 223 16.89 5.15 12.84
N TYR A 224 15.85 5.97 12.72
CA TYR A 224 14.72 5.94 13.66
C TYR A 224 13.87 4.67 13.54
N LEU A 225 14.07 3.82 12.52
CA LEU A 225 13.42 2.51 12.39
C LEU A 225 14.07 1.41 13.24
N ALA A 226 15.13 1.72 13.99
CA ALA A 226 15.68 0.78 14.95
C ALA A 226 14.60 0.31 15.96
N GLY A 227 14.45 -1.01 16.10
CA GLY A 227 13.43 -1.63 16.96
C GLY A 227 12.03 -1.76 16.35
N ALA A 228 11.83 -1.33 15.10
CA ALA A 228 10.53 -1.39 14.44
C ALA A 228 10.03 -2.84 14.28
N PRO A 229 8.73 -3.09 14.52
CA PRO A 229 8.09 -4.32 14.08
C PRO A 229 8.43 -4.62 12.62
N THR A 230 8.86 -5.85 12.35
CA THR A 230 9.29 -6.30 11.04
C THR A 230 8.46 -7.51 10.63
N TRP A 231 7.91 -7.47 9.42
CA TRP A 231 7.25 -8.61 8.77
C TRP A 231 8.11 -9.16 7.64
N ASN A 232 8.01 -10.45 7.39
CA ASN A 232 8.55 -11.08 6.19
C ASN A 232 7.49 -11.11 5.09
N ALA A 233 7.59 -10.22 4.10
CA ALA A 233 6.57 -10.07 3.06
C ALA A 233 7.07 -10.50 1.68
N PHE A 234 6.17 -10.99 0.81
CA PHE A 234 6.52 -11.40 -0.55
C PHE A 234 6.49 -10.22 -1.53
N VAL A 235 7.56 -9.43 -1.51
CA VAL A 235 7.67 -8.12 -2.17
C VAL A 235 8.70 -8.13 -3.31
N TYR A 236 8.76 -7.06 -4.10
CA TYR A 236 9.70 -6.98 -5.22
C TYR A 236 11.16 -7.05 -4.76
N LYS A 237 11.95 -7.87 -5.47
CA LYS A 237 13.36 -8.13 -5.15
C LYS A 237 14.24 -6.89 -5.32
N ASP A 238 13.97 -6.10 -6.35
CA ASP A 238 14.61 -4.81 -6.54
C ASP A 238 13.91 -3.75 -5.67
N VAL A 239 14.41 -3.63 -4.44
CA VAL A 239 13.86 -2.74 -3.41
C VAL A 239 14.09 -1.24 -3.69
N ASN A 240 14.96 -0.92 -4.66
CA ASN A 240 15.35 0.44 -5.00
C ASN A 240 14.73 0.93 -6.32
N ALA A 241 14.04 0.08 -7.07
CA ALA A 241 13.44 0.45 -8.34
C ALA A 241 12.06 1.11 -8.19
N ALA A 242 11.86 2.24 -8.86
CA ALA A 242 10.55 2.86 -9.00
C ALA A 242 9.59 2.00 -9.84
N LYS A 243 10.09 1.28 -10.85
CA LYS A 243 9.34 0.32 -11.67
C LYS A 243 10.05 -1.03 -11.63
N PRO A 244 9.89 -1.81 -10.55
CA PRO A 244 10.62 -3.05 -10.38
C PRO A 244 10.17 -4.08 -11.43
N PRO A 245 11.06 -4.99 -11.85
CA PRO A 245 10.66 -6.15 -12.63
C PRO A 245 9.66 -7.01 -11.83
N ASN A 246 8.88 -7.87 -12.51
CA ASN A 246 7.89 -8.73 -11.84
C ASN A 246 8.50 -9.91 -11.04
N THR A 247 9.65 -9.72 -10.42
CA THR A 247 10.33 -10.73 -9.58
C THR A 247 10.21 -10.36 -8.12
N ARG A 248 9.66 -11.27 -7.32
CA ARG A 248 9.42 -11.10 -5.89
C ARG A 248 10.22 -12.09 -5.06
N ALA A 249 10.48 -11.73 -3.82
CA ALA A 249 11.14 -12.56 -2.82
C ALA A 249 10.57 -12.24 -1.43
N ILE A 250 10.72 -13.16 -0.48
CA ILE A 250 10.43 -12.87 0.93
C ILE A 250 11.52 -11.93 1.44
N LEU A 251 11.14 -10.70 1.77
CA LEU A 251 12.05 -9.68 2.30
C LEU A 251 11.46 -9.03 3.56
N PRO A 252 12.33 -8.57 4.49
CA PRO A 252 11.87 -7.86 5.68
C PRO A 252 11.33 -6.48 5.31
N VAL A 253 10.14 -6.15 5.82
CA VAL A 253 9.55 -4.81 5.76
C VAL A 253 9.30 -4.29 7.17
N ARG A 254 9.63 -3.03 7.44
CA ARG A 254 9.62 -2.44 8.79
C ARG A 254 8.53 -1.40 8.91
N LEU A 255 7.79 -1.42 10.02
CA LEU A 255 6.78 -0.40 10.29
C LEU A 255 7.44 0.98 10.27
N LEU A 256 6.93 1.86 9.42
CA LEU A 256 7.43 3.22 9.25
C LEU A 256 6.38 4.25 9.64
N GLN A 257 5.13 4.02 9.24
CA GLN A 257 4.04 4.99 9.40
C GLN A 257 2.72 4.28 9.70
N ILE A 258 1.85 4.96 10.44
CA ILE A 258 0.46 4.55 10.66
C ILE A 258 -0.43 5.72 10.33
N ASP A 259 -1.34 5.55 9.38
CA ASP A 259 -2.36 6.56 9.07
C ASP A 259 -3.69 6.17 9.68
N ILE A 260 -4.44 7.16 10.15
CA ILE A 260 -5.77 7.00 10.73
C ILE A 260 -6.67 8.10 10.16
N ALA A 261 -7.86 7.72 9.72
CA ALA A 261 -8.95 8.62 9.37
C ALA A 261 -10.20 8.23 10.14
N VAL A 262 -10.87 9.21 10.75
CA VAL A 262 -12.10 9.01 11.53
C VAL A 262 -13.22 9.87 10.95
N LYS A 263 -14.35 9.22 10.64
CA LYS A 263 -15.60 9.89 10.32
C LYS A 263 -16.17 10.46 11.61
N ASP A 264 -16.06 11.77 11.77
CA ASP A 264 -16.51 12.47 12.95
C ASP A 264 -17.16 13.80 12.53
N LYS A 265 -18.46 13.93 12.81
CA LYS A 265 -19.25 15.10 12.45
C LYS A 265 -18.82 16.39 13.16
N ARG A 266 -17.97 16.30 14.19
CA ARG A 266 -17.38 17.47 14.86
C ARG A 266 -16.29 18.13 14.00
N ALA A 267 -15.72 17.41 13.03
CA ALA A 267 -14.84 17.98 12.03
C ALA A 267 -15.66 18.71 10.93
N PRO A 268 -15.23 19.90 10.47
CA PRO A 268 -15.98 20.67 9.46
C PRO A 268 -16.26 19.92 8.15
N LEU A 269 -15.34 19.06 7.72
CA LEU A 269 -15.49 18.25 6.51
C LEU A 269 -16.05 16.84 6.79
N GLY A 270 -16.40 16.53 8.04
CA GLY A 270 -16.89 15.23 8.49
C GLY A 270 -15.81 14.17 8.66
N TRP A 271 -14.52 14.53 8.52
CA TRP A 271 -13.39 13.63 8.69
C TRP A 271 -12.24 14.30 9.44
N VAL A 272 -11.59 13.53 10.31
CA VAL A 272 -10.32 13.85 10.97
C VAL A 272 -9.26 12.88 10.47
N PHE A 273 -8.15 13.38 9.97
CA PHE A 273 -7.00 12.59 9.53
C PHE A 273 -5.84 12.79 10.48
N GLY A 274 -5.09 11.72 10.76
CA GLY A 274 -3.85 11.77 11.51
C GLY A 274 -2.85 10.75 10.97
N THR A 275 -1.58 11.07 11.12
CA THR A 275 -0.49 10.16 10.73
C THR A 275 0.54 10.10 11.84
N PHE A 276 1.10 8.91 12.05
CA PHE A 276 2.14 8.62 13.01
C PHE A 276 3.39 8.15 12.29
N VAL A 277 4.55 8.49 12.83
CA VAL A 277 5.84 7.97 12.38
C VAL A 277 6.46 7.11 13.47
N TYR A 278 7.06 5.99 13.08
CA TYR A 278 7.82 5.14 13.98
C TYR A 278 9.04 5.87 14.56
N GLY A 279 9.38 5.59 15.81
CA GLY A 279 10.57 6.13 16.49
C GLY A 279 10.56 7.65 16.71
N GLY A 280 9.47 8.35 16.36
CA GLY A 280 9.39 9.80 16.41
C GLY A 280 10.08 10.54 15.26
N GLY A 281 10.47 9.82 14.19
CA GLY A 281 11.18 10.39 13.05
C GLY A 281 12.65 10.73 13.35
N PRO A 282 13.35 11.45 12.44
CA PRO A 282 14.73 11.87 12.65
C PRO A 282 14.96 12.60 13.98
N GLY A 283 15.89 12.09 14.80
CA GLY A 283 16.20 12.64 16.13
C GLY A 283 15.23 12.22 17.23
N GLY A 284 14.23 11.38 16.92
CA GLY A 284 13.36 10.77 17.92
C GLY A 284 14.08 9.79 18.84
N LYS A 285 13.42 9.44 19.95
CA LYS A 285 14.01 8.58 20.99
C LYS A 285 13.96 7.11 20.55
N PRO A 286 15.03 6.33 20.76
CA PRO A 286 14.98 4.89 20.53
C PRO A 286 13.87 4.22 21.35
N GLY A 287 13.29 3.18 20.78
CA GLY A 287 12.26 2.36 21.41
C GLY A 287 12.01 1.11 20.58
N GLN A 288 11.03 0.31 20.98
CA GLN A 288 10.75 -0.98 20.36
C GLN A 288 9.26 -1.29 20.31
N GLY A 289 8.88 -2.11 19.33
CA GLY A 289 7.52 -2.63 19.21
C GLY A 289 6.52 -1.61 18.64
N TRP A 290 5.28 -2.06 18.46
CA TRP A 290 4.24 -1.32 17.74
C TRP A 290 3.92 0.05 18.31
N THR A 291 4.03 0.24 19.63
CA THR A 291 3.67 1.48 20.32
C THR A 291 4.75 2.55 20.27
N ASN A 292 5.94 2.26 19.71
CA ASN A 292 7.00 3.25 19.55
C ASN A 292 6.76 4.14 18.32
N VAL A 293 5.63 4.85 18.33
CA VAL A 293 5.22 5.79 17.28
C VAL A 293 4.87 7.13 17.89
N ALA A 294 5.04 8.21 17.14
CA ALA A 294 4.62 9.54 17.55
C ALA A 294 3.73 10.17 16.46
N PRO A 295 2.65 10.90 16.83
CA PRO A 295 1.84 11.58 15.84
C PRO A 295 2.68 12.67 15.18
N VAL A 296 2.73 12.69 13.84
CA VAL A 296 3.28 13.80 13.07
C VAL A 296 2.32 14.98 13.15
N GLY A 297 1.01 14.72 13.10
CA GLY A 297 -0.03 15.71 13.25
C GLY A 297 -1.43 15.16 13.06
N VAL A 298 -2.41 16.06 13.07
CA VAL A 298 -3.84 15.84 12.84
C VAL A 298 -4.38 16.96 11.96
N MET A 299 -5.28 16.66 11.03
CA MET A 299 -5.93 17.66 10.17
C MET A 299 -7.42 17.37 9.98
N TRP A 300 -8.19 18.43 9.74
CA TRP A 300 -9.64 18.39 9.50
C TRP A 300 -10.08 19.34 8.37
N GLY A 301 -9.11 19.84 7.61
CA GLY A 301 -9.30 20.63 6.40
C GLY A 301 -7.98 20.88 5.66
N ASN A 302 -8.08 21.54 4.51
CA ASN A 302 -6.98 21.80 3.58
C ASN A 302 -6.51 23.26 3.59
N ASP A 303 -6.93 24.08 4.54
CA ASP A 303 -6.55 25.49 4.69
C ASP A 303 -6.60 26.26 3.34
N PRO A 304 -7.78 26.35 2.69
CA PRO A 304 -7.90 27.01 1.40
C PRO A 304 -7.49 28.49 1.50
N GLY A 305 -6.68 28.94 0.54
CA GLY A 305 -6.20 30.33 0.49
C GLY A 305 -5.05 30.65 1.46
N TYR A 306 -4.48 29.67 2.17
CA TYR A 306 -3.27 29.88 2.97
C TYR A 306 -2.12 30.44 2.12
N SER A 307 -1.49 31.50 2.61
CA SER A 307 -0.43 32.25 1.91
C SER A 307 0.91 31.52 1.85
N GLY A 308 1.08 30.42 2.58
CA GLY A 308 2.37 29.78 2.81
C GLY A 308 3.12 30.33 4.03
N THR A 309 2.54 31.29 4.77
CA THR A 309 3.15 31.93 5.94
C THR A 309 2.18 31.98 7.13
N GLY A 310 2.70 31.72 8.34
CA GLY A 310 1.94 31.74 9.58
C GLY A 310 1.40 30.36 10.02
N PRO A 311 0.53 30.30 11.03
CA PRO A 311 -0.08 29.04 11.45
C PRO A 311 -1.21 28.62 10.52
N LEU A 312 -1.31 27.32 10.26
CA LEU A 312 -2.50 26.70 9.68
C LEU A 312 -3.64 26.66 10.70
N LYS A 313 -4.88 26.69 10.23
CA LYS A 313 -6.10 26.66 11.06
C LYS A 313 -6.77 25.29 11.05
N GLU A 314 -6.53 24.49 10.01
CA GLU A 314 -7.17 23.19 9.82
C GLU A 314 -6.20 22.00 9.93
N THR A 315 -4.98 22.29 10.38
CA THR A 315 -3.91 21.33 10.64
C THR A 315 -3.23 21.66 11.97
N TRP A 316 -3.10 20.66 12.83
CA TRP A 316 -2.18 20.65 13.96
C TRP A 316 -0.97 19.76 13.63
N LEU A 317 0.24 20.31 13.76
CA LEU A 317 1.48 19.54 13.68
C LEU A 317 2.06 19.36 15.08
N ASN A 318 2.60 18.17 15.35
CA ASN A 318 3.25 17.90 16.62
C ASN A 318 4.63 18.58 16.68
N PRO A 319 4.85 19.57 17.56
CA PRO A 319 6.12 20.29 17.62
C PRO A 319 7.30 19.43 18.09
N ALA A 320 7.04 18.26 18.70
CA ALA A 320 8.06 17.34 19.17
C ALA A 320 8.58 16.38 18.08
N VAL A 321 7.89 16.28 16.93
CA VAL A 321 8.25 15.39 15.82
C VAL A 321 8.79 16.24 14.67
N ARG A 322 9.95 15.84 14.15
CA ARG A 322 10.58 16.50 13.00
C ARG A 322 10.69 15.49 11.88
N MET A 323 10.20 15.86 10.71
CA MET A 323 10.30 15.06 9.49
C MET A 323 10.92 15.91 8.37
N PRO A 324 11.60 15.30 7.38
CA PRO A 324 12.11 16.02 6.22
C PRO A 324 11.03 16.79 5.45
N HIS A 325 9.80 16.28 5.47
CA HIS A 325 8.59 16.98 5.04
C HIS A 325 7.40 16.55 5.91
N VAL A 326 6.34 17.33 5.89
CA VAL A 326 5.05 17.03 6.57
C VAL A 326 3.88 17.24 5.62
N GLY A 327 4.13 17.24 4.30
CA GLY A 327 3.20 17.69 3.26
C GLY A 327 3.35 19.15 2.84
N TYR A 328 2.54 19.55 1.87
CA TYR A 328 2.72 20.82 1.16
C TYR A 328 2.41 22.03 2.05
N GLN A 329 3.40 22.92 2.17
CA GLN A 329 3.32 24.15 2.99
C GLN A 329 2.88 23.90 4.44
N GLY A 330 3.22 22.74 5.01
CA GLY A 330 2.89 22.39 6.39
C GLY A 330 1.53 21.69 6.59
N ARG A 331 0.73 21.51 5.53
CA ARG A 331 -0.51 20.73 5.62
C ARG A 331 -0.16 19.27 5.76
N LEU A 332 -0.72 18.62 6.79
CA LEU A 332 -0.32 17.28 7.18
C LEU A 332 -0.36 16.28 6.01
N ASN A 333 0.75 15.57 5.84
CA ASN A 333 0.86 14.37 5.04
C ASN A 333 1.79 13.37 5.74
N GLY A 334 1.70 12.10 5.39
CA GLY A 334 2.57 11.08 5.95
C GLY A 334 3.99 11.12 5.37
N PRO A 335 5.00 10.64 6.12
CA PRO A 335 6.38 10.52 5.66
C PRO A 335 6.60 9.90 4.27
N VAL A 336 5.83 8.88 3.88
CA VAL A 336 5.97 8.22 2.56
C VAL A 336 5.08 8.83 1.46
N ASP A 337 4.18 9.72 1.84
CA ASP A 337 3.21 10.32 0.93
C ASP A 337 3.84 11.43 0.09
N ASN A 338 3.12 11.87 -0.95
CA ASN A 338 3.61 12.89 -1.86
C ASN A 338 3.79 14.23 -1.12
N PRO A 339 5.02 14.79 -1.02
CA PRO A 339 5.27 16.03 -0.29
C PRO A 339 4.57 17.25 -0.89
N ALA A 340 4.07 17.14 -2.11
CA ALA A 340 3.32 18.18 -2.79
C ALA A 340 1.78 18.12 -2.51
N SER A 341 1.32 17.16 -1.71
CA SER A 341 -0.09 17.00 -1.31
C SER A 341 -0.27 17.09 0.23
N SER A 342 -1.49 16.89 0.71
CA SER A 342 -1.87 16.62 2.10
C SER A 342 -2.74 15.36 2.16
N CYS A 343 -2.93 14.78 3.36
CA CYS A 343 -3.79 13.60 3.52
C CYS A 343 -5.20 13.88 2.98
N MET A 344 -5.82 14.98 3.39
CA MET A 344 -7.19 15.30 2.94
C MET A 344 -7.26 15.72 1.47
N SER A 345 -6.25 16.41 0.93
CA SER A 345 -6.26 16.80 -0.48
C SER A 345 -6.07 15.61 -1.41
N CYS A 346 -5.33 14.58 -0.96
CA CYS A 346 -5.24 13.29 -1.63
C CYS A 346 -6.57 12.53 -1.51
N HIS A 347 -7.09 12.38 -0.30
CA HIS A 347 -8.26 11.52 -0.05
C HIS A 347 -9.60 12.08 -0.53
N MET A 348 -9.74 13.40 -0.67
CA MET A 348 -10.96 14.00 -1.25
C MET A 348 -11.19 13.63 -2.73
N THR A 349 -10.20 13.02 -3.38
CA THR A 349 -10.28 12.51 -4.76
C THR A 349 -10.88 11.11 -4.85
N ALA A 350 -11.29 10.54 -3.70
CA ALA A 350 -12.02 9.28 -3.60
C ALA A 350 -13.42 9.40 -4.22
N GLN A 351 -13.49 9.11 -5.51
CA GLN A 351 -14.71 9.08 -6.30
C GLN A 351 -14.64 7.93 -7.33
N ALA A 352 -15.77 7.64 -7.97
CA ALA A 352 -15.86 6.74 -9.11
C ALA A 352 -16.34 7.53 -10.34
N PRO A 353 -15.51 7.72 -11.40
CA PRO A 353 -14.09 7.34 -11.48
C PRO A 353 -13.20 8.15 -10.53
N VAL A 354 -12.04 7.58 -10.17
CA VAL A 354 -11.05 8.19 -9.26
C VAL A 354 -10.47 9.45 -9.91
N ALA A 355 -10.39 10.55 -9.16
CA ALA A 355 -9.76 11.77 -9.65
C ALA A 355 -8.25 11.79 -9.38
N PRO A 356 -7.46 12.61 -10.09
CA PRO A 356 -6.03 12.75 -9.80
C PRO A 356 -5.79 13.24 -8.36
N MET A 357 -5.01 12.48 -7.59
CA MET A 357 -4.69 12.71 -6.16
C MET A 357 -3.77 13.91 -5.88
N PHE A 358 -3.47 14.70 -6.91
CA PHE A 358 -2.67 15.91 -6.83
C PHE A 358 -3.52 17.11 -7.27
N PRO A 359 -4.18 17.81 -6.32
CA PRO A 359 -5.02 18.93 -6.69
C PRO A 359 -4.17 20.15 -7.03
N ALA A 360 -4.49 20.81 -8.14
CA ALA A 360 -3.86 22.08 -8.53
C ALA A 360 -4.10 23.20 -7.49
N LYS A 361 -5.13 23.07 -6.64
CA LYS A 361 -5.49 23.99 -5.56
C LYS A 361 -6.00 23.22 -4.34
N PHE A 362 -5.53 23.59 -3.15
CA PHE A 362 -6.06 23.09 -1.88
C PHE A 362 -7.45 23.66 -1.64
N THR A 363 -8.44 22.78 -1.59
CA THR A 363 -9.85 23.13 -1.36
C THR A 363 -10.44 22.25 -0.28
N ASN A 364 -11.45 22.77 0.41
CA ASN A 364 -12.25 22.01 1.34
C ASN A 364 -13.44 21.42 0.60
N LEU A 365 -13.49 20.09 0.53
CA LEU A 365 -14.61 19.33 -0.01
C LEU A 365 -15.26 18.60 1.17
N PRO A 366 -16.53 18.87 1.51
CA PRO A 366 -17.17 18.13 2.59
C PRO A 366 -17.32 16.65 2.20
N ALA A 367 -17.40 15.79 3.21
CA ALA A 367 -17.81 14.41 3.08
C ALA A 367 -18.97 14.20 2.08
N GLY A 368 -18.84 13.20 1.22
CA GLY A 368 -19.80 12.92 0.14
C GLY A 368 -19.74 13.88 -1.04
N GLY A 369 -18.88 14.90 -1.00
CA GLY A 369 -18.60 15.77 -2.12
C GLY A 369 -17.85 15.05 -3.24
N VAL A 370 -17.91 15.63 -4.44
CA VAL A 370 -17.23 15.13 -5.64
C VAL A 370 -16.19 16.15 -6.07
N PHE A 371 -14.93 15.72 -6.22
CA PHE A 371 -13.83 16.62 -6.60
C PHE A 371 -13.91 17.03 -8.07
N GLN A 372 -14.20 16.08 -8.96
CA GLN A 372 -14.33 16.29 -10.40
C GLN A 372 -15.62 15.64 -10.94
N PRO A 373 -16.71 16.41 -11.09
CA PRO A 373 -17.95 15.93 -11.71
C PRO A 373 -17.80 15.71 -13.24
N PRO A 374 -18.58 14.80 -13.85
CA PRO A 374 -19.52 13.88 -13.22
C PRO A 374 -18.82 12.68 -12.60
N ALA A 375 -19.08 12.41 -11.32
CA ALA A 375 -18.59 11.23 -10.61
C ALA A 375 -19.47 10.95 -9.39
N THR A 376 -19.26 9.81 -8.75
CA THR A 376 -19.90 9.45 -7.46
C THR A 376 -18.87 9.47 -6.36
N SER A 377 -19.15 10.19 -5.27
CA SER A 377 -18.25 10.24 -4.12
C SER A 377 -18.16 8.88 -3.43
N LEU A 378 -16.96 8.52 -3.02
CA LEU A 378 -16.69 7.43 -2.08
C LEU A 378 -16.18 8.00 -0.76
N ASP A 379 -16.73 9.18 -0.44
CA ASP A 379 -16.47 9.98 0.74
C ASP A 379 -15.00 10.46 0.78
N TYR A 380 -14.15 9.72 1.46
CA TYR A 380 -12.70 9.93 1.53
C TYR A 380 -11.93 8.59 1.43
N SER A 381 -12.62 7.52 1.00
CA SER A 381 -12.10 6.16 1.00
C SER A 381 -11.41 5.81 -0.32
N LEU A 382 -10.13 6.19 -0.44
CA LEU A 382 -9.34 5.91 -1.64
C LEU A 382 -9.21 4.41 -1.94
N GLN A 383 -9.04 3.55 -0.93
CA GLN A 383 -8.96 2.10 -1.19
C GLN A 383 -10.27 1.57 -1.78
N LEU A 384 -11.43 2.06 -1.31
CA LEU A 384 -12.72 1.66 -1.88
C LEU A 384 -12.86 2.16 -3.33
N ALA A 385 -12.44 3.40 -3.60
CA ALA A 385 -12.45 3.99 -4.94
C ALA A 385 -11.54 3.27 -5.93
N ILE A 386 -10.31 2.98 -5.52
CA ILE A 386 -9.37 2.18 -6.29
C ILE A 386 -9.91 0.76 -6.51
N GLY A 387 -10.56 0.15 -5.52
CA GLY A 387 -11.15 -1.19 -5.66
C GLY A 387 -12.26 -1.23 -6.73
N VAL A 388 -13.14 -0.23 -6.74
CA VAL A 388 -14.18 -0.09 -7.78
C VAL A 388 -13.56 0.11 -9.16
N GLU A 389 -12.53 0.94 -9.27
CA GLU A 389 -11.82 1.19 -10.51
C GLU A 389 -11.13 -0.09 -11.03
N ASN A 390 -10.42 -0.80 -10.16
CA ASN A 390 -9.77 -2.08 -10.47
C ASN A 390 -10.77 -3.12 -10.97
N PHE A 391 -11.93 -3.26 -10.31
CA PHE A 391 -13.00 -4.13 -10.77
C PHE A 391 -13.49 -3.77 -12.19
N LYS A 392 -13.71 -2.48 -12.46
CA LYS A 392 -14.17 -2.02 -13.77
C LYS A 392 -13.13 -2.33 -14.84
N GLN A 393 -11.84 -2.11 -14.56
CA GLN A 393 -10.76 -2.44 -15.48
C GLN A 393 -10.66 -3.95 -15.75
N ALA A 394 -10.73 -4.78 -14.70
CA ALA A 394 -10.73 -6.23 -14.82
C ALA A 394 -11.92 -6.74 -15.65
N LYS A 395 -13.12 -6.21 -15.39
CA LYS A 395 -14.34 -6.55 -16.15
C LYS A 395 -14.25 -6.11 -17.61
N ALA A 396 -13.77 -4.90 -17.88
CA ALA A 396 -13.55 -4.41 -19.24
C ALA A 396 -12.57 -5.31 -19.99
N LEU A 397 -11.46 -5.70 -19.36
CA LEU A 397 -10.47 -6.61 -19.93
C LEU A 397 -11.05 -7.99 -20.25
N ALA A 398 -11.86 -8.55 -19.33
CA ALA A 398 -12.49 -9.85 -19.50
C ALA A 398 -13.49 -9.88 -20.66
N THR A 399 -14.26 -8.80 -20.84
CA THR A 399 -15.29 -8.69 -21.89
C THR A 399 -14.79 -8.18 -23.23
N ALA A 400 -13.59 -7.59 -23.30
CA ALA A 400 -13.05 -7.04 -24.54
C ALA A 400 -12.86 -8.13 -25.61
N PRO A 401 -13.25 -7.87 -26.88
CA PRO A 401 -13.08 -8.83 -27.98
C PRO A 401 -11.63 -9.29 -28.11
N GLN A 402 -11.47 -10.59 -28.36
CA GLN A 402 -10.15 -11.17 -28.63
C GLN A 402 -9.50 -10.47 -29.83
N ASN A 403 -8.20 -10.17 -29.73
CA ASN A 403 -7.41 -9.45 -30.75
C ASN A 403 -7.84 -7.99 -31.03
N SER A 404 -8.55 -7.33 -30.12
CA SER A 404 -8.86 -5.90 -30.27
C SER A 404 -7.73 -5.00 -29.74
N PRO A 405 -7.52 -3.80 -30.34
CA PRO A 405 -6.59 -2.80 -29.79
C PRO A 405 -6.92 -2.40 -28.34
N LEU A 406 -8.21 -2.39 -27.99
CA LEU A 406 -8.68 -2.15 -26.62
C LEU A 406 -8.16 -3.23 -25.67
N LYS A 407 -8.30 -4.52 -26.03
CA LYS A 407 -7.81 -5.61 -25.20
C LYS A 407 -6.30 -5.55 -25.03
N ALA A 408 -5.55 -5.30 -26.11
CA ALA A 408 -4.10 -5.13 -26.04
C ALA A 408 -3.68 -3.98 -25.11
N ARG A 409 -4.39 -2.83 -25.18
CA ARG A 409 -4.15 -1.69 -24.28
C ARG A 409 -4.46 -2.03 -22.82
N LEU A 410 -5.60 -2.65 -22.54
CA LEU A 410 -5.99 -3.04 -21.18
C LEU A 410 -5.04 -4.10 -20.60
N GLN A 411 -4.58 -5.05 -21.41
CA GLN A 411 -3.57 -6.02 -21.01
C GLN A 411 -2.25 -5.34 -20.69
N ALA A 412 -1.77 -4.45 -21.58
CA ALA A 412 -0.55 -3.69 -21.33
C ALA A 412 -0.65 -2.88 -20.03
N GLN A 413 -1.77 -2.20 -19.77
CA GLN A 413 -1.99 -1.47 -18.51
C GLN A 413 -2.00 -2.37 -17.27
N ALA A 414 -2.59 -3.57 -17.37
CA ALA A 414 -2.60 -4.53 -16.27
C ALA A 414 -1.22 -5.17 -16.02
N THR A 415 -0.37 -5.25 -17.05
CA THR A 415 0.93 -5.94 -17.01
C THR A 415 2.16 -5.03 -17.04
N ASP A 416 2.00 -3.73 -17.18
CA ASP A 416 3.11 -2.77 -17.14
C ASP A 416 3.50 -2.53 -15.68
N PRO A 417 4.79 -2.60 -15.30
CA PRO A 417 5.24 -2.12 -14.00
C PRO A 417 4.96 -0.62 -13.86
N LEU A 418 3.79 -0.33 -13.33
CA LEU A 418 3.34 1.02 -13.03
C LEU A 418 4.25 1.62 -11.96
N PRO A 419 4.46 2.96 -11.98
CA PRO A 419 4.94 3.62 -10.79
C PRO A 419 4.03 3.22 -9.62
N PRO A 420 4.58 3.13 -8.40
CA PRO A 420 3.75 2.84 -7.26
C PRO A 420 2.69 3.93 -7.08
N ARG A 421 1.64 3.66 -6.31
CA ARG A 421 0.57 4.61 -6.01
C ARG A 421 1.16 5.88 -5.38
N ASP A 422 1.49 6.87 -6.19
CA ASP A 422 2.33 8.04 -5.83
C ASP A 422 1.52 9.33 -5.73
N GLY A 423 0.20 9.21 -5.92
CA GLY A 423 -0.73 10.32 -5.96
C GLY A 423 -0.43 11.36 -7.03
N ALA A 424 0.47 11.09 -7.98
CA ALA A 424 0.86 12.02 -9.02
C ALA A 424 0.25 11.59 -10.36
N THR A 425 -0.36 12.57 -11.02
CA THR A 425 -0.69 12.64 -12.45
C THR A 425 -1.08 11.33 -13.13
N SER A 426 -2.39 11.19 -13.38
CA SER A 426 -2.93 10.54 -14.59
C SER A 426 -2.43 9.12 -14.92
N HIS A 427 -3.36 8.18 -14.91
CA HIS A 427 -3.47 7.27 -16.04
C HIS A 427 -4.45 7.84 -17.07
#